data_AF-A0A4J1RVW9-F1
#
_entry.id   AF-A0A4J1RVW9-F1
#
_cell.length_a   1.000
_cell.length_b   1.000
_cell.length_c   1.000
_cell.angle_alpha   90.00
_cell.angle_beta   90.00
_cell.angle_gamma   90.00
#
_symmetry.space_group_name_H-M   'P 1'
#
loop_
_entity.id
_entity.type
_entity.pdbx_description
1 polymer ?
#
loop_
_entity_poly.entity_id
_entity_poly.type
_entity_poly.pdbx_seq_one_letter_code
_entity_poly.pdbx_strand_id
1 'polypeptide(L)'
;METPWNLFGFKDGTANPTKEQDFDRVIWADSKDWMENGSYMAVRRIQMFLETWDRTSLEEQENTFGRYKESGAPFGKKNEFDEVDLSLLPDDSHVCLAKEVDKPLLRRSYSYSDGIDEKTGQFDTGLLFISFQKDPDNFVKVQTNLGATDKMNEYITHIGSGLFTCFGGVEKGGYIGQKLLEG
;
A
#
# COMPACT_ATOMS: atom_id res chain seq x y z
N MET A 1 -18.24 -2.44 7.10
CA MET A 1 -17.64 -3.05 5.90
C MET A 1 -16.41 -3.77 6.38
N GLU A 2 -16.23 -5.04 6.03
CA GLU A 2 -15.07 -5.83 6.44
C GLU A 2 -13.86 -5.48 5.57
N THR A 3 -12.65 -5.52 6.13
CA THR A 3 -11.42 -5.26 5.38
C THR A 3 -11.22 -6.36 4.32
N PRO A 4 -10.98 -6.00 3.05
CA PRO A 4 -10.78 -6.98 1.98
C PRO A 4 -9.47 -7.75 2.21
N TRP A 5 -9.37 -8.93 1.60
CA TRP A 5 -8.20 -9.80 1.67
C TRP A 5 -7.43 -9.74 0.36
N ASN A 6 -6.09 -9.75 0.42
CA ASN A 6 -5.23 -9.86 -0.77
C ASN A 6 -4.92 -11.34 -1.10
N LEU A 7 -4.15 -11.59 -2.17
CA LEU A 7 -3.84 -12.95 -2.64
C LEU A 7 -2.95 -13.75 -1.67
N PHE A 8 -2.23 -13.10 -0.75
CA PHE A 8 -1.54 -13.80 0.34
C PHE A 8 -2.49 -14.26 1.45
N GLY A 9 -3.76 -13.86 1.38
CA GLY A 9 -4.78 -14.17 2.37
C GLY A 9 -4.60 -13.35 3.64
N PHE A 10 -4.14 -12.10 3.54
CA PHE A 10 -4.10 -11.15 4.63
C PHE A 10 -5.07 -10.00 4.37
N LYS A 11 -5.66 -9.46 5.44
CA LYS A 11 -6.49 -8.25 5.38
C LYS A 11 -5.65 -7.06 4.92
N ASP A 12 -6.12 -6.36 3.89
CA ASP A 12 -5.41 -5.28 3.22
C ASP A 12 -6.20 -3.96 3.31
N GLY A 13 -5.66 -3.02 4.07
CA GLY A 13 -6.24 -1.68 4.24
C GLY A 13 -6.63 -1.34 5.68
N THR A 14 -6.39 -2.23 6.65
CA THR A 14 -6.71 -2.04 8.08
C THR A 14 -6.27 -0.69 8.65
N ALA A 15 -5.07 -0.22 8.30
CA ALA A 15 -4.50 1.02 8.83
C ALA A 15 -4.76 2.26 7.95
N ASN A 16 -5.58 2.15 6.91
CA ASN A 16 -5.90 3.31 6.06
C ASN A 16 -6.70 4.36 6.84
N PRO A 17 -6.53 5.66 6.53
CA PRO A 17 -7.43 6.68 7.05
C PRO A 17 -8.85 6.39 6.55
N THR A 18 -9.83 6.42 7.46
CA THR A 18 -11.25 6.17 7.16
C THR A 18 -12.14 7.36 7.39
N LYS A 19 -11.67 8.37 8.14
CA LYS A 19 -12.42 9.58 8.45
C LYS A 19 -11.92 10.73 7.59
N GLU A 20 -12.86 11.50 7.06
CA GLU A 20 -12.57 12.64 6.19
C GLU A 20 -11.64 13.67 6.84
N GLN A 21 -11.78 13.90 8.14
CA GLN A 21 -10.89 14.79 8.92
C GLN A 21 -9.41 14.37 8.89
N ASP A 22 -9.11 13.10 8.61
CA ASP A 22 -7.74 12.60 8.54
C ASP A 22 -7.16 12.74 7.12
N PHE A 23 -8.01 13.00 6.10
CA PHE A 23 -7.60 13.06 4.70
C PHE A 23 -6.73 14.27 4.40
N ASP A 24 -6.97 15.43 5.02
CA ASP A 24 -6.12 16.62 4.86
C ASP A 24 -4.67 16.37 5.32
N ARG A 25 -4.50 15.46 6.29
CA ARG A 25 -3.18 15.07 6.80
C ARG A 25 -2.45 14.07 5.91
N VAL A 26 -3.18 13.29 5.11
CA VAL A 26 -2.63 12.13 4.41
C VAL A 26 -2.66 12.28 2.89
N ILE A 27 -3.74 12.79 2.31
CA ILE A 27 -4.09 12.65 0.89
C ILE A 27 -3.91 13.96 0.13
N TRP A 28 -4.51 15.06 0.61
CA TRP A 28 -4.60 16.29 -0.18
C TRP A 28 -3.29 17.07 -0.20
N ALA A 29 -2.83 17.40 -1.40
CA ALA A 29 -1.58 18.11 -1.63
C ALA A 29 -1.60 19.48 -0.94
N ASP A 30 -0.50 19.83 -0.28
CA ASP A 30 -0.30 21.15 0.32
C ASP A 30 0.21 22.12 -0.75
N SER A 31 -0.66 22.47 -1.69
CA SER A 31 -0.37 23.40 -2.78
C SER A 31 -1.45 24.45 -2.95
N LYS A 32 -1.04 25.63 -3.43
CA LYS A 32 -1.92 26.76 -3.78
C LYS A 32 -1.98 27.04 -5.28
N ASP A 33 -1.37 26.19 -6.10
CA ASP A 33 -1.36 26.30 -7.56
C ASP A 33 -2.39 25.33 -8.19
N TRP A 34 -2.11 24.85 -9.40
CA TRP A 34 -2.95 23.87 -10.11
C TRP A 34 -3.08 22.51 -9.39
N MET A 35 -2.26 22.24 -8.36
CA MET A 35 -2.38 21.07 -7.47
C MET A 35 -3.26 21.29 -6.24
N GLU A 36 -3.84 22.47 -6.04
CA GLU A 36 -4.80 22.71 -4.95
C GLU A 36 -5.95 21.68 -4.99
N ASN A 37 -6.23 21.04 -3.85
CA ASN A 37 -7.16 19.91 -3.71
C ASN A 37 -6.81 18.65 -4.52
N GLY A 38 -5.59 18.58 -5.07
CA GLY A 38 -5.05 17.40 -5.74
C GLY A 38 -4.40 16.40 -4.78
N SER A 39 -3.78 15.36 -5.32
CA SER A 39 -3.02 14.34 -4.58
C SER A 39 -1.88 13.80 -5.45
N TYR A 40 -0.90 13.15 -4.84
CA TYR A 40 0.07 12.35 -5.57
C TYR A 40 -0.36 10.88 -5.54
N MET A 41 -0.27 10.19 -6.67
CA MET A 41 -0.62 8.78 -6.80
C MET A 41 0.62 7.98 -7.16
N ALA A 42 0.99 7.03 -6.31
CA ALA A 42 2.02 6.05 -6.61
C ALA A 42 1.36 4.75 -7.08
N VAL A 43 1.89 4.16 -8.15
CA VAL A 43 1.43 2.87 -8.69
C VAL A 43 2.62 1.92 -8.79
N ARG A 44 2.45 0.70 -8.28
CA ARG A 44 3.41 -0.39 -8.45
C ARG A 44 2.67 -1.65 -8.92
N ARG A 45 3.16 -2.28 -9.99
CA ARG A 45 2.76 -3.66 -10.33
C ARG A 45 3.71 -4.58 -9.58
N ILE A 46 3.17 -5.26 -8.58
CA ILE A 46 3.91 -6.14 -7.69
C ILE A 46 3.46 -7.57 -7.99
N GLN A 47 4.34 -8.38 -8.58
CA GLN A 47 4.09 -9.80 -8.76
C GLN A 47 4.26 -10.50 -7.42
N MET A 48 3.38 -11.45 -7.11
CA MET A 48 3.39 -12.27 -5.89
C MET A 48 3.68 -13.73 -6.26
N PHE A 49 4.67 -14.33 -5.61
CA PHE A 49 5.06 -15.73 -5.82
C PHE A 49 4.20 -16.66 -4.95
N LEU A 50 2.93 -16.86 -5.36
CA LEU A 50 1.94 -17.61 -4.58
C LEU A 50 2.36 -19.06 -4.28
N GLU A 51 3.04 -19.74 -5.20
CA GLU A 51 3.50 -21.12 -4.98
C GLU A 51 4.50 -21.25 -3.84
N THR A 52 5.41 -20.27 -3.72
CA THR A 52 6.37 -20.20 -2.62
C THR A 52 5.65 -19.83 -1.33
N TRP A 53 4.74 -18.87 -1.40
CA TRP A 53 3.95 -18.41 -0.26
C TRP A 53 3.08 -19.52 0.35
N ASP A 54 2.37 -20.28 -0.48
CA ASP A 54 1.45 -21.34 -0.03
C ASP A 54 2.17 -22.53 0.64
N ARG A 55 3.48 -22.66 0.41
CA ARG A 55 4.34 -23.67 1.07
C ARG A 55 5.00 -23.15 2.35
N THR A 56 4.87 -21.86 2.64
CA THR A 56 5.41 -21.22 3.84
C THR A 56 4.51 -21.50 5.03
N SER A 57 5.09 -21.77 6.21
CA SER A 57 4.30 -22.04 7.41
C SER A 57 3.47 -20.81 7.80
N LEU A 58 2.34 -21.03 8.49
CA LEU A 58 1.50 -19.92 8.96
C LEU A 58 2.29 -18.94 9.84
N GLU A 59 3.12 -19.46 10.75
CA GLU A 59 3.98 -18.64 11.61
C GLU A 59 4.91 -17.73 10.79
N GLU A 60 5.53 -18.26 9.74
CA GLU A 60 6.42 -17.47 8.88
C GLU A 60 5.66 -16.44 8.03
N GLN A 61 4.46 -16.78 7.57
CA GLN A 61 3.57 -15.83 6.90
C GLN A 61 3.17 -14.67 7.83
N GLU A 62 2.79 -14.98 9.06
CA GLU A 62 2.42 -13.97 10.07
C GLU A 62 3.63 -13.12 10.48
N ASN A 63 4.81 -13.72 10.65
CA ASN A 63 6.07 -13.01 10.91
C ASN A 63 6.45 -12.06 9.75
N THR A 64 6.17 -12.44 8.50
CA THR A 64 6.41 -11.59 7.32
C THR A 64 5.58 -10.31 7.37
N PHE A 65 4.32 -10.40 7.84
CA PHE A 65 3.44 -9.23 7.94
C PHE A 65 3.57 -8.47 9.28
N GLY A 66 3.81 -9.17 10.39
CA GLY A 66 3.69 -8.61 11.75
C GLY A 66 2.24 -8.56 12.26
N ARG A 67 1.35 -9.38 11.70
CA ARG A 67 -0.08 -9.51 12.08
C ARG A 67 -0.52 -10.96 12.00
N TYR A 68 -1.52 -11.32 12.80
CA TYR A 68 -2.20 -12.61 12.67
C TYR A 68 -3.04 -12.66 11.41
N LYS A 69 -2.96 -13.76 10.66
CA LYS A 69 -3.60 -13.90 9.34
C LYS A 69 -5.12 -13.86 9.42
N GLU A 70 -5.69 -14.63 10.35
CA GLU A 70 -7.14 -14.78 10.49
C GLU A 70 -7.81 -13.53 11.05
N SER A 71 -7.33 -13.05 12.21
CA SER A 71 -7.94 -11.91 12.89
C SER A 71 -7.56 -10.57 12.25
N GLY A 72 -6.38 -10.49 11.63
CA GLY A 72 -5.75 -9.25 11.22
C GLY A 72 -5.17 -8.43 12.38
N ALA A 73 -5.24 -8.91 13.63
CA ALA A 73 -4.71 -8.19 14.78
C ALA A 73 -3.18 -8.13 14.75
N PRO A 74 -2.55 -7.03 15.22
CA PRO A 74 -1.11 -7.03 15.42
C PRO A 74 -0.72 -7.98 16.56
N PHE A 75 0.54 -8.42 16.56
CA PHE A 75 1.04 -9.35 17.58
C PHE A 75 0.83 -8.81 19.00
N GLY A 76 0.45 -9.71 19.90
CA GLY A 76 0.10 -9.37 21.30
C GLY A 76 -1.27 -8.69 21.49
N LYS A 77 -2.05 -8.48 20.43
CA LYS A 77 -3.40 -7.91 20.49
C LYS A 77 -4.48 -8.89 20.04
N LYS A 78 -5.76 -8.50 20.16
CA LYS A 78 -6.91 -9.39 19.88
C LYS A 78 -7.74 -8.95 18.68
N ASN A 79 -7.86 -7.65 18.45
CA ASN A 79 -8.70 -7.09 17.39
C ASN A 79 -7.84 -6.49 16.28
N GLU A 80 -8.35 -6.56 15.05
CA GLU A 80 -7.71 -6.02 13.85
C GLU A 80 -7.22 -4.56 14.00
N PHE A 81 -8.06 -3.72 14.60
CA PHE A 81 -7.84 -2.28 14.75
C PHE A 81 -7.16 -1.89 16.07
N ASP A 82 -6.72 -2.87 16.88
CA ASP A 82 -5.91 -2.57 18.06
C ASP A 82 -4.59 -1.90 17.62
N GLU A 83 -4.06 -1.01 18.47
CA GLU A 83 -2.85 -0.27 18.16
C GLU A 83 -1.63 -1.20 18.04
N VAL A 84 -0.87 -1.02 16.95
CA VAL A 84 0.40 -1.74 16.72
C VAL A 84 1.46 -1.22 17.68
N ASP A 85 2.04 -2.12 18.47
CA ASP A 85 3.25 -1.91 19.27
C ASP A 85 4.44 -2.51 18.51
N LEU A 86 5.31 -1.65 17.97
CA LEU A 86 6.44 -2.08 17.13
C LEU A 86 7.41 -3.00 17.87
N SER A 87 7.53 -2.89 19.20
CA SER A 87 8.43 -3.74 19.99
C SER A 87 8.02 -5.21 20.06
N LEU A 88 6.81 -5.53 19.60
CA LEU A 88 6.27 -6.89 19.55
C LEU A 88 6.32 -7.51 18.14
N LEU A 89 6.77 -6.76 17.13
CA LEU A 89 6.85 -7.22 15.74
C LEU A 89 8.32 -7.60 15.42
N PRO A 90 8.56 -8.54 14.49
CA PRO A 90 9.89 -8.71 13.90
C PRO A 90 10.35 -7.40 13.24
N ASP A 91 11.61 -7.03 13.46
CA ASP A 91 12.19 -5.78 12.94
C ASP A 91 12.13 -5.70 11.40
N ASP A 92 12.14 -6.85 10.72
CA ASP A 92 12.07 -6.99 9.27
C ASP A 92 10.63 -7.23 8.73
N SER A 93 9.62 -7.23 9.61
CA SER A 93 8.23 -7.42 9.20
C SER A 93 7.68 -6.20 8.46
N HIS A 94 6.81 -6.46 7.47
CA HIS A 94 6.27 -5.42 6.60
C HIS A 94 5.57 -4.29 7.36
N VAL A 95 4.75 -4.62 8.37
CA VAL A 95 4.06 -3.60 9.19
C VAL A 95 5.03 -2.81 10.05
N CYS A 96 6.09 -3.44 10.58
CA CYS A 96 7.09 -2.74 11.39
C CYS A 96 7.78 -1.66 10.55
N LEU A 97 8.38 -2.09 9.43
CA LEU A 97 9.13 -1.24 8.51
C LEU A 97 8.25 -0.14 7.88
N ALA A 98 6.99 -0.43 7.54
CA ALA A 98 6.10 0.60 6.99
C ALA A 98 5.72 1.64 8.05
N LYS A 99 5.48 1.21 9.30
CA LYS A 99 4.96 2.09 10.35
C LYS A 99 6.05 2.93 11.03
N GLU A 100 7.27 2.43 11.17
CA GLU A 100 8.38 3.19 11.79
C GLU A 100 8.77 4.45 11.00
N VAL A 101 8.50 4.47 9.68
CA VAL A 101 8.76 5.63 8.82
C VAL A 101 7.86 6.83 9.20
N ASP A 102 6.70 6.57 9.80
CA ASP A 102 5.69 7.57 10.19
C ASP A 102 5.30 8.52 9.05
N LYS A 103 5.09 7.94 7.86
CA LYS A 103 4.59 8.63 6.66
C LYS A 103 3.34 7.94 6.15
N PRO A 104 2.14 8.37 6.61
CA PRO A 104 0.90 7.69 6.25
C PRO A 104 0.61 7.83 4.75
N LEU A 105 0.05 6.78 4.19
CA LEU A 105 -0.43 6.68 2.81
C LEU A 105 -1.88 6.18 2.85
N LEU A 106 -2.73 6.64 1.94
CA LEU A 106 -4.00 5.94 1.66
C LEU A 106 -3.74 4.86 0.61
N ARG A 107 -3.73 3.59 0.98
CA ARG A 107 -3.59 2.47 0.03
C ARG A 107 -4.95 2.07 -0.51
N ARG A 108 -5.06 1.92 -1.83
CA ARG A 108 -6.29 1.52 -2.53
C ARG A 108 -5.96 0.52 -3.64
N SER A 109 -5.27 -0.53 -3.24
CA SER A 109 -4.71 -1.55 -4.11
C SER A 109 -5.76 -2.55 -4.59
N TYR A 110 -5.44 -3.28 -5.66
CA TYR A 110 -6.27 -4.35 -6.21
C TYR A 110 -5.40 -5.56 -6.53
N SER A 111 -5.91 -6.76 -6.28
CA SER A 111 -5.26 -7.98 -6.77
C SER A 111 -5.43 -8.10 -8.29
N TYR A 112 -4.44 -8.69 -8.96
CA TYR A 112 -4.51 -9.00 -10.38
C TYR A 112 -4.12 -10.46 -10.66
N SER A 113 -4.63 -10.97 -11.78
CA SER A 113 -4.29 -12.29 -12.33
C SER A 113 -4.30 -12.18 -13.85
N ASP A 114 -3.13 -12.31 -14.46
CA ASP A 114 -2.87 -12.08 -15.89
C ASP A 114 -2.42 -13.39 -16.60
N GLY A 115 -2.85 -14.54 -16.06
CA GLY A 115 -2.54 -15.85 -16.62
C GLY A 115 -1.19 -16.40 -16.19
N ILE A 116 -0.51 -17.08 -17.11
CA ILE A 116 0.77 -17.76 -16.88
C ILE A 116 1.81 -17.13 -17.79
N ASP A 117 2.98 -16.80 -17.23
CA ASP A 117 4.13 -16.36 -18.02
C ASP A 117 4.68 -17.56 -18.82
N GLU A 118 4.64 -17.47 -20.15
CA GLU A 118 5.05 -18.56 -21.04
C GLU A 118 6.55 -18.92 -20.94
N LYS A 119 7.40 -18.03 -20.40
CA LYS A 119 8.84 -18.25 -20.27
C LYS A 119 9.20 -18.92 -18.94
N THR A 120 8.54 -18.54 -17.86
CA THR A 120 8.83 -19.07 -16.51
C THR A 120 7.87 -20.18 -16.10
N GLY A 121 6.71 -20.28 -16.73
CA GLY A 121 5.62 -21.17 -16.35
C GLY A 121 4.91 -20.76 -15.05
N GLN A 122 5.25 -19.60 -14.48
CA GLN A 122 4.68 -19.11 -13.23
C GLN A 122 3.41 -18.30 -13.48
N PHE A 123 2.51 -18.29 -12.49
CA PHE A 123 1.35 -17.39 -12.50
C PHE A 123 1.80 -15.93 -12.45
N ASP A 124 1.32 -15.13 -13.41
CA ASP A 124 1.45 -13.67 -13.33
C ASP A 124 0.28 -13.13 -12.51
N THR A 125 0.43 -13.22 -11.20
CA THR A 125 -0.55 -12.77 -10.22
C THR A 125 0.12 -11.86 -9.21
N GLY A 126 -0.65 -10.98 -8.59
CA GLY A 126 -0.11 -10.15 -7.53
C GLY A 126 -1.00 -8.97 -7.19
N LEU A 127 -0.36 -7.83 -6.91
CA LEU A 127 -1.01 -6.61 -6.43
C LEU A 127 -0.68 -5.44 -7.37
N LEU A 128 -1.73 -4.80 -7.89
CA LEU A 128 -1.67 -3.43 -8.37
C LEU A 128 -1.74 -2.54 -7.14
N PHE A 129 -0.57 -2.26 -6.56
CA PHE A 129 -0.46 -1.33 -5.46
C PHE A 129 -0.75 0.07 -5.98
N ILE A 130 -1.72 0.73 -5.37
CA ILE A 130 -2.06 2.13 -5.64
C ILE A 130 -2.11 2.82 -4.29
N SER A 131 -1.37 3.92 -4.13
CA SER A 131 -1.50 4.77 -2.96
C SER A 131 -1.69 6.23 -3.33
N PHE A 132 -2.37 6.94 -2.45
CA PHE A 132 -2.55 8.38 -2.51
C PHE A 132 -1.88 9.02 -1.30
N GLN A 133 -1.15 10.11 -1.55
CA GLN A 133 -0.43 10.84 -0.52
C GLN A 133 -0.34 12.33 -0.86
N LYS A 134 -0.30 13.15 0.19
CA LYS A 134 -0.17 14.61 0.07
C LYS A 134 1.19 15.09 -0.42
N ASP A 135 2.23 14.27 -0.24
CA ASP A 135 3.60 14.52 -0.65
C ASP A 135 4.15 13.21 -1.24
N PRO A 136 4.68 13.19 -2.48
CA PRO A 136 5.22 11.98 -3.08
C PRO A 136 6.39 11.39 -2.27
N ASP A 137 7.13 12.21 -1.52
CA ASP A 137 8.25 11.78 -0.67
C ASP A 137 7.81 10.82 0.44
N ASN A 138 6.54 10.89 0.88
CA ASN A 138 5.99 9.94 1.84
C ASN A 138 6.06 8.50 1.30
N PHE A 139 5.63 8.30 0.05
CA PHE A 139 5.69 6.98 -0.58
C PHE A 139 7.14 6.54 -0.79
N VAL A 140 8.01 7.46 -1.25
CA VAL A 140 9.43 7.15 -1.50
C VAL A 140 10.10 6.67 -0.22
N LYS A 141 9.92 7.37 0.91
CA LYS A 141 10.51 6.97 2.21
C LYS A 141 10.03 5.61 2.67
N VAL A 142 8.73 5.34 2.59
CA VAL A 142 8.17 4.03 2.95
C VAL A 142 8.75 2.94 2.05
N GLN A 143 8.74 3.15 0.73
CA GLN A 143 9.26 2.17 -0.23
C GLN A 143 10.77 1.94 -0.09
N THR A 144 11.56 2.97 0.21
CA THR A 144 12.99 2.84 0.48
C THR A 144 13.26 1.99 1.71
N ASN A 145 12.46 2.17 2.78
CA ASN A 145 12.61 1.37 3.99
C ASN A 145 12.25 -0.10 3.75
N LEU A 146 11.13 -0.35 3.06
CA LEU A 146 10.70 -1.71 2.70
C LEU A 146 11.71 -2.39 1.76
N GLY A 147 12.25 -1.66 0.77
CA GLY A 147 13.20 -2.22 -0.18
C GLY A 147 14.56 -2.60 0.40
N ALA A 148 14.89 -2.16 1.62
CA ALA A 148 16.17 -2.46 2.25
C ALA A 148 16.20 -3.84 2.92
N THR A 149 15.15 -4.16 3.71
CA THR A 149 15.17 -5.32 4.62
C THR A 149 13.83 -6.03 4.78
N ASP A 150 12.77 -5.64 4.06
CA ASP A 150 11.45 -6.26 4.24
C ASP A 150 11.47 -7.74 3.88
N LYS A 151 11.05 -8.58 4.83
CA LYS A 151 10.92 -10.02 4.67
C LYS A 151 9.96 -10.38 3.53
N MET A 152 8.98 -9.52 3.22
CA MET A 152 8.06 -9.72 2.10
C MET A 152 8.78 -9.81 0.75
N ASN A 153 9.98 -9.22 0.60
CA ASN A 153 10.77 -9.26 -0.63
C ASN A 153 11.14 -10.69 -1.08
N GLU A 154 11.06 -11.69 -0.20
CA GLU A 154 11.21 -13.12 -0.57
C GLU A 154 10.07 -13.62 -1.47
N TYR A 155 8.89 -12.99 -1.37
CA TYR A 155 7.64 -13.46 -1.97
C TYR A 155 7.10 -12.53 -3.05
N ILE A 156 7.74 -11.38 -3.28
CA ILE A 156 7.28 -10.40 -4.27
C ILE A 156 8.40 -9.89 -5.16
N THR A 157 8.02 -9.36 -6.31
CA THR A 157 8.91 -8.52 -7.13
C THR A 157 8.15 -7.37 -7.76
N HIS A 158 8.78 -6.20 -7.83
CA HIS A 158 8.20 -5.03 -8.49
C HIS A 158 8.57 -5.04 -9.98
N ILE A 159 7.56 -5.19 -10.84
CA ILE A 159 7.72 -5.32 -12.31
C ILE A 159 7.16 -4.13 -13.09
N GLY A 160 6.57 -3.16 -12.40
CA GLY A 160 6.07 -1.93 -13.01
C GLY A 160 5.95 -0.80 -11.98
N SER A 161 6.10 0.45 -12.45
CA SER A 161 6.07 1.64 -11.59
C SER A 161 5.50 2.84 -12.31
N GLY A 162 4.80 3.70 -11.57
CA GLY A 162 4.41 5.03 -12.00
C GLY A 162 4.21 5.95 -10.81
N LEU A 163 4.49 7.24 -11.00
CA LEU A 163 4.18 8.30 -10.05
C LEU A 163 3.48 9.41 -10.82
N PHE A 164 2.30 9.80 -10.35
CA PHE A 164 1.42 10.72 -11.04
C PHE A 164 0.94 11.83 -10.11
N THR A 165 0.66 12.99 -10.67
CA THR A 165 -0.13 14.03 -10.03
C THR A 165 -1.60 13.83 -10.40
N CYS A 166 -2.46 13.79 -9.39
CA CYS A 166 -3.91 13.77 -9.55
C CYS A 166 -4.43 15.18 -9.29
N PHE A 167 -4.99 15.81 -10.33
CA PHE A 167 -5.56 17.15 -10.20
C PHE A 167 -6.73 17.16 -9.21
N GLY A 168 -7.01 18.34 -8.65
CA GLY A 168 -8.20 18.57 -7.85
C GLY A 168 -9.49 18.34 -8.64
N GLY A 169 -10.60 18.27 -7.90
CA GLY A 169 -11.93 18.11 -8.47
C GLY A 169 -12.29 19.20 -9.48
N VAL A 170 -13.19 18.88 -10.41
CA VAL A 170 -13.63 19.79 -11.47
C VAL A 170 -14.89 20.52 -11.02
N GLU A 171 -14.87 21.85 -11.09
CA GLU A 171 -16.06 22.67 -10.89
C GLU A 171 -17.00 22.62 -12.10
N LYS A 172 -18.28 22.88 -11.89
CA LYS A 172 -19.28 22.87 -12.96
C LYS A 172 -18.90 23.87 -14.07
N GLY A 173 -18.71 23.36 -15.28
CA GLY A 173 -18.33 24.15 -16.45
C GLY A 173 -16.83 24.16 -16.75
N GLY A 174 -16.00 23.56 -15.90
CA GLY A 174 -14.57 23.35 -16.15
C GLY A 174 -14.23 21.97 -16.69
N TYR A 175 -12.94 21.69 -16.83
CA TYR A 175 -12.41 20.37 -17.22
C TYR A 175 -11.19 19.97 -16.37
N ILE A 176 -10.87 18.67 -16.38
CA ILE A 176 -9.73 18.10 -15.64
C ILE A 176 -8.43 18.76 -16.10
N GLY A 177 -7.65 19.34 -15.17
CA GLY A 177 -6.36 19.96 -15.47
C GLY A 177 -6.43 21.38 -16.02
N GLN A 178 -7.61 22.01 -16.09
CA GLN A 178 -7.77 23.37 -16.60
C GLN A 178 -6.83 24.39 -15.93
N LYS A 179 -6.71 24.36 -14.59
CA LYS A 179 -5.81 25.26 -13.83
C LYS A 179 -4.33 25.15 -14.25
N LEU A 180 -3.90 23.99 -14.74
CA LEU A 180 -2.52 23.79 -15.21
C LEU A 180 -2.33 24.27 -16.65
N LEU A 181 -3.33 24.05 -17.50
CA LEU A 181 -3.21 24.25 -18.95
C LEU A 181 -3.48 25.69 -19.39
N GLU A 182 -4.23 26.44 -18.58
CA GLU A 182 -4.61 27.84 -18.85
C GLU A 182 -4.08 28.84 -17.81
N GLY A 183 -3.44 28.34 -16.74
CA GLY A 183 -2.95 29.13 -15.60
C GLY A 183 -1.56 29.74 -15.78
#